data_AF-A0A3A5VSC2-F1
#
_entry.id   AF-A0A3A5VSC2-F1
#
_cell.length_a   1.000
_cell.length_b   1.000
_cell.length_c   1.000
_cell.angle_alpha   90.00
_cell.angle_beta   90.00
_cell.angle_gamma   90.00
#
_symmetry.space_group_name_H-M   'P 1'
#
loop_
_entity.id
_entity.type
_entity.pdbx_description
1 polymer ?
#
loop_
_entity_poly.entity_id
_entity_poly.type
_entity_poly.pdbx_seq_one_letter_code
_entity_poly.pdbx_strand_id
1 'polypeptide(L)'
;DAELEQQLRPLPTESTGTVPPMIQHTSGGETHSLEIETALMELRERTAEINAMARDFLMVSSTTNQDDMNAFIQSLRGQGFATDLPPVHQAVAQMIMELDFRVQNESNAAIALPQSWSEREALRRFEEVRSTLRDRLENILALHPSDVVKARMAFEQEGRDLNLDLRVPSVSGRLHALFDLHIEIAESQALHDPVVQRRQRMMRILHRGAIHMAENERMTIERLERNIASFEELVQTILESGEEGFDEAQQALVIRFLESKGYDVNTAELRPRVLACAGILGAELGYLSPSEIPRIAPGVLVTETEVDAIVTELKALAASFKPESTQAPEDEAEVAESVADASDSLARVRGKIDRVDELLNRLNG
;
A
#
# COMPACT_ATOMS: atom_id res chain seq x y z
N ASP A 1 -17.80 36.14 -82.78
CA ASP A 1 -16.97 35.89 -81.57
C ASP A 1 -17.53 36.50 -80.28
N ALA A 2 -18.82 36.26 -79.99
CA ALA A 2 -19.40 36.48 -78.67
C ALA A 2 -20.36 35.34 -78.26
N GLU A 3 -20.77 34.50 -79.22
CA GLU A 3 -21.64 33.33 -78.98
C GLU A 3 -20.86 32.05 -78.62
N LEU A 4 -19.56 31.98 -78.93
CA LEU A 4 -18.69 30.84 -78.60
C LEU A 4 -18.18 30.88 -77.14
N GLU A 5 -18.10 32.05 -76.52
CA GLU A 5 -17.73 32.18 -75.09
C GLU A 5 -18.89 31.86 -74.14
N GLN A 6 -20.13 31.89 -74.61
CA GLN A 6 -21.30 31.59 -73.78
C GLN A 6 -21.57 30.08 -73.65
N GLN A 7 -20.98 29.25 -74.52
CA GLN A 7 -21.14 27.78 -74.53
C GLN A 7 -20.05 27.04 -73.72
N LEU A 8 -19.06 27.75 -73.16
CA LEU A 8 -17.98 27.19 -72.34
C LEU A 8 -18.17 27.42 -70.82
N ARG A 9 -19.29 28.03 -70.40
CA ARG A 9 -19.64 28.07 -68.97
C ARG A 9 -20.32 26.75 -68.58
N PRO A 10 -19.74 25.95 -67.68
CA PRO A 10 -20.44 24.81 -67.11
C PRO A 10 -21.68 25.33 -66.36
N LEU A 11 -22.83 24.70 -66.60
CA LEU A 11 -24.02 24.91 -65.78
C LEU A 11 -23.67 24.62 -64.31
N PRO A 12 -24.24 25.35 -63.34
CA PRO A 12 -24.10 24.99 -61.95
C PRO A 12 -24.78 23.63 -61.76
N THR A 13 -23.98 22.58 -61.70
CA THR A 13 -24.40 21.30 -61.15
C THR A 13 -24.80 21.56 -59.71
N GLU A 14 -26.07 21.36 -59.37
CA GLU A 14 -26.47 21.12 -57.99
C GLU A 14 -25.74 19.87 -57.52
N SER A 15 -24.54 20.07 -56.99
CA SER A 15 -23.84 19.04 -56.25
C SER A 15 -24.62 18.86 -54.96
N THR A 16 -25.45 17.82 -54.91
CA THR A 16 -25.82 17.14 -53.66
C THR A 16 -24.56 16.48 -53.08
N GLY A 17 -23.61 17.31 -52.68
CA GLY A 17 -22.53 16.92 -51.80
C GLY A 17 -23.14 16.77 -50.42
N THR A 18 -23.52 15.55 -50.05
CA THR A 18 -23.63 15.15 -48.65
C THR A 18 -22.23 15.25 -48.05
N VAL A 19 -21.86 16.46 -47.65
CA VAL A 19 -20.79 16.68 -46.69
C VAL A 19 -21.23 15.92 -45.43
N PRO A 20 -20.48 14.93 -44.94
CA PRO A 20 -20.82 14.28 -43.67
C PRO A 20 -20.93 15.37 -42.61
N PRO A 21 -21.95 15.33 -41.73
CA PRO A 21 -22.18 16.42 -40.81
C PRO A 21 -20.91 16.60 -39.96
N MET A 22 -20.30 17.78 -40.11
CA MET A 22 -19.39 18.31 -39.12
C MET A 22 -19.99 18.07 -37.73
N ILE A 23 -19.17 17.54 -36.84
CA ILE A 23 -19.41 17.41 -35.40
C ILE A 23 -20.39 18.50 -34.97
N GLN A 24 -21.64 18.09 -34.74
CA GLN A 24 -22.59 18.95 -34.05
C GLN A 24 -22.00 19.11 -32.65
N HIS A 25 -21.42 20.28 -32.39
CA HIS A 25 -21.30 20.76 -31.03
C HIS A 25 -22.73 20.85 -30.51
N THR A 26 -23.20 19.80 -29.84
CA THR A 26 -24.37 19.87 -28.97
C THR A 26 -23.95 20.62 -27.71
N SER A 27 -23.55 21.87 -27.86
CA SER A 27 -23.68 22.86 -26.78
C SER A 27 -25.13 23.31 -26.76
N GLY A 28 -26.05 22.36 -26.55
CA GLY A 28 -27.29 22.69 -25.89
C GLY A 28 -26.87 23.06 -24.48
N GLY A 29 -26.89 24.34 -24.14
CA GLY A 29 -26.76 24.73 -22.74
C GLY A 29 -27.91 24.08 -22.01
N GLU A 30 -27.65 22.96 -21.32
CA GLU A 30 -28.62 22.38 -20.41
C GLU A 30 -28.89 23.45 -19.37
N THR A 31 -30.07 24.08 -19.44
CA THR A 31 -30.49 25.04 -18.44
C THR A 31 -30.80 24.25 -17.18
N HIS A 32 -29.80 24.08 -16.34
CA HIS A 32 -29.93 23.46 -15.05
C HIS A 32 -30.68 24.40 -14.09
N SER A 33 -31.35 23.82 -13.09
CA SER A 33 -31.90 24.64 -12.00
C SER A 33 -30.75 25.31 -11.23
N LEU A 34 -31.04 26.43 -10.55
CA LEU A 34 -30.05 27.14 -9.73
C LEU A 34 -29.38 26.22 -8.68
N GLU A 35 -30.14 25.26 -8.14
CA GLU A 35 -29.63 24.26 -7.20
C GLU A 35 -28.59 23.35 -7.85
N ILE A 36 -28.86 22.87 -9.08
CA ILE A 36 -27.93 22.02 -9.83
C ILE A 36 -26.68 22.80 -10.23
N GLU A 37 -26.82 24.04 -10.71
CA GLU A 37 -25.67 24.88 -11.03
C GLU A 37 -24.79 25.14 -9.81
N THR A 38 -25.41 25.41 -8.66
CA THR A 38 -24.67 25.62 -7.40
C THR A 38 -23.91 24.34 -7.01
N ALA A 39 -24.54 23.18 -7.11
CA ALA A 39 -23.91 21.90 -6.82
C ALA A 39 -22.76 21.59 -7.80
N LEU A 40 -22.92 21.90 -9.09
CA LEU A 40 -21.86 21.75 -10.09
C LEU A 40 -20.70 22.72 -9.87
N MET A 41 -20.96 23.93 -9.38
CA MET A 41 -19.91 24.87 -8.98
C MET A 41 -19.12 24.36 -7.78
N GLU A 42 -19.80 23.89 -6.72
CA GLU A 42 -19.13 23.30 -5.56
C GLU A 42 -18.27 22.09 -5.95
N LEU A 43 -18.79 21.24 -6.85
CA LEU A 43 -18.08 20.10 -7.41
C LEU A 43 -16.77 20.51 -8.11
N ARG A 44 -16.81 21.61 -8.86
CA ARG A 44 -15.63 22.18 -9.56
C ARG A 44 -14.62 22.77 -8.58
N GLU A 45 -15.08 23.43 -7.51
CA GLU A 45 -14.19 23.96 -6.47
C GLU A 45 -13.47 22.85 -5.70
N ARG A 46 -14.15 21.72 -5.48
CA ARG A 46 -13.63 20.56 -4.72
C ARG A 46 -13.13 19.41 -5.61
N THR A 47 -12.81 19.69 -6.88
CA THR A 47 -12.34 18.66 -7.83
C THR A 47 -11.08 17.94 -7.35
N ALA A 48 -10.19 18.61 -6.60
CA ALA A 48 -9.00 17.98 -6.05
C ALA A 48 -9.31 16.87 -5.03
N GLU A 49 -10.34 17.04 -4.18
CA GLU A 49 -10.80 15.99 -3.27
C GLU A 49 -11.33 14.79 -4.05
N ILE A 50 -12.19 15.05 -5.05
CA ILE A 50 -12.78 14.00 -5.88
C ILE A 50 -11.70 13.23 -6.61
N ASN A 51 -10.70 13.90 -7.18
CA ASN A 51 -9.58 13.22 -7.83
C ASN A 51 -8.76 12.37 -6.85
N ALA A 52 -8.54 12.84 -5.63
CA ALA A 52 -7.83 12.09 -4.61
C ALA A 52 -8.62 10.84 -4.16
N MET A 53 -9.94 10.96 -3.93
CA MET A 53 -10.83 9.83 -3.61
C MET A 53 -10.96 8.86 -4.79
N ALA A 54 -11.09 9.37 -6.02
CA ALA A 54 -11.24 8.56 -7.21
C ALA A 54 -9.96 7.78 -7.54
N ARG A 55 -8.77 8.32 -7.23
CA ARG A 55 -7.52 7.55 -7.33
C ARG A 55 -7.49 6.34 -6.41
N ASP A 56 -7.94 6.50 -5.17
CA ASP A 56 -8.05 5.40 -4.20
C ASP A 56 -9.04 4.32 -4.70
N PHE A 57 -10.20 4.76 -5.22
CA PHE A 57 -11.15 3.86 -5.89
C PHE A 57 -10.52 3.07 -7.05
N LEU A 58 -9.74 3.73 -7.91
CA LEU A 58 -9.07 3.10 -9.05
C LEU A 58 -7.91 2.15 -8.67
N MET A 59 -7.44 2.17 -7.43
CA MET A 59 -6.48 1.17 -6.94
C MET A 59 -7.16 -0.19 -6.65
N VAL A 60 -8.44 -0.18 -6.30
CA VAL A 60 -9.17 -1.37 -5.85
C VAL A 60 -10.20 -1.86 -6.89
N SER A 61 -10.78 -0.94 -7.67
CA SER A 61 -11.79 -1.22 -8.68
C SER A 61 -11.47 -0.55 -10.01
N SER A 62 -12.37 -0.67 -10.99
CA SER A 62 -12.17 -0.16 -12.34
C SER A 62 -13.40 0.55 -12.88
N THR A 63 -13.17 1.43 -13.86
CA THR A 63 -14.26 2.16 -14.54
C THR A 63 -15.21 1.26 -15.33
N THR A 64 -14.80 0.03 -15.63
CA THR A 64 -15.64 -0.95 -16.33
C THR A 64 -16.69 -1.60 -15.43
N ASN A 65 -16.46 -1.65 -14.10
CA ASN A 65 -17.45 -2.16 -13.17
C ASN A 65 -18.46 -1.05 -12.80
N GLN A 66 -19.61 -1.06 -13.48
CA GLN A 66 -20.64 -0.04 -13.29
C GLN A 66 -21.28 -0.09 -11.89
N ASP A 67 -21.36 -1.27 -11.28
CA ASP A 67 -21.94 -1.40 -9.94
C ASP A 67 -21.03 -0.75 -8.88
N ASP A 68 -19.73 -1.03 -8.94
CA ASP A 68 -18.73 -0.41 -8.06
C ASP A 68 -18.62 1.10 -8.32
N MET A 69 -18.65 1.52 -9.59
CA MET A 69 -18.62 2.93 -9.96
C MET A 69 -19.80 3.71 -9.36
N ASN A 70 -21.01 3.17 -9.49
CA ASN A 70 -22.21 3.80 -8.93
C ASN A 70 -22.17 3.81 -7.40
N ALA A 71 -21.69 2.72 -6.79
CA ALA A 71 -21.52 2.66 -5.34
C ALA A 71 -20.52 3.71 -4.83
N PHE A 72 -19.39 3.90 -5.53
CA PHE A 72 -18.42 4.94 -5.21
C PHE A 72 -19.02 6.34 -5.33
N ILE A 73 -19.69 6.65 -6.45
CA ILE A 73 -20.31 7.98 -6.65
C ILE A 73 -21.38 8.26 -5.58
N GLN A 74 -22.15 7.25 -5.18
CA GLN A 74 -23.10 7.38 -4.07
C GLN A 74 -22.40 7.62 -2.73
N SER A 75 -21.24 7.01 -2.49
CA SER A 75 -20.49 7.20 -1.23
C SER A 75 -20.03 8.65 -1.02
N LEU A 76 -19.82 9.41 -2.10
CA LEU A 76 -19.46 10.84 -2.05
C LEU A 76 -20.55 11.71 -1.41
N ARG A 77 -21.80 11.22 -1.34
CA ARG A 77 -22.86 11.89 -0.58
C ARG A 77 -22.50 12.06 0.89
N GLY A 78 -21.82 11.09 1.49
CA GLY A 78 -21.32 11.17 2.87
C GLY A 78 -20.28 12.26 3.08
N GLN A 79 -19.62 12.70 2.01
CA GLN A 79 -18.62 13.78 1.99
C GLN A 79 -19.21 15.15 1.62
N GLY A 80 -20.54 15.23 1.51
CA GLY A 80 -21.27 16.48 1.25
C GLY A 80 -21.55 16.78 -0.22
N PHE A 81 -21.24 15.87 -1.15
CA PHE A 81 -21.53 16.09 -2.57
C PHE A 81 -22.99 15.72 -2.90
N ALA A 82 -23.67 16.54 -3.70
CA ALA A 82 -25.06 16.32 -4.11
C ALA A 82 -25.19 15.29 -5.27
N THR A 83 -24.61 14.10 -5.09
CA THR A 83 -24.59 13.05 -6.13
C THR A 83 -25.94 12.39 -6.39
N ASP A 84 -26.97 12.68 -5.57
CA ASP A 84 -28.36 12.33 -5.86
C ASP A 84 -28.90 13.07 -7.10
N LEU A 85 -28.31 14.22 -7.47
CA LEU A 85 -28.67 14.97 -8.66
C LEU A 85 -28.03 14.31 -9.90
N PRO A 86 -28.82 13.88 -10.91
CA PRO A 86 -28.29 13.17 -12.07
C PRO A 86 -27.16 13.92 -12.82
N PRO A 87 -27.22 15.25 -13.01
CA PRO A 87 -26.12 15.98 -13.67
C PRO A 87 -24.81 15.96 -12.85
N VAL A 88 -24.90 16.02 -11.53
CA VAL A 88 -23.73 15.95 -10.63
C VAL A 88 -23.14 14.55 -10.67
N HIS A 89 -23.99 13.52 -10.59
CA HIS A 89 -23.56 12.13 -10.75
C HIS A 89 -22.82 11.89 -12.07
N GLN A 90 -23.38 12.38 -13.17
CA GLN A 90 -22.77 12.27 -14.50
C GLN A 90 -21.44 13.03 -14.59
N ALA A 91 -21.36 14.22 -14.00
CA ALA A 91 -20.12 15.00 -13.95
C ALA A 91 -19.02 14.25 -13.17
N VAL A 92 -19.34 13.65 -12.03
CA VAL A 92 -18.41 12.80 -11.27
C VAL A 92 -17.97 11.59 -12.08
N ALA A 93 -18.90 10.87 -12.72
CA ALA A 93 -18.56 9.74 -13.57
C ALA A 93 -17.60 10.13 -14.70
N GLN A 94 -17.83 11.28 -15.34
CA GLN A 94 -16.94 11.82 -16.37
C GLN A 94 -15.55 12.13 -15.82
N MET A 95 -15.46 12.77 -14.65
CA MET A 95 -14.18 13.05 -13.99
C MET A 95 -13.40 11.78 -13.68
N ILE A 96 -14.07 10.72 -13.18
CA ILE A 96 -13.41 9.44 -12.88
C ILE A 96 -12.89 8.79 -14.16
N MET A 97 -13.68 8.80 -15.24
CA MET A 97 -13.23 8.25 -16.54
C MET A 97 -12.03 9.01 -17.11
N GLU A 98 -12.02 10.34 -17.02
CA GLU A 98 -10.87 11.15 -17.45
C GLU A 98 -9.63 10.87 -16.58
N LEU A 99 -9.84 10.73 -15.26
CA LEU A 99 -8.79 10.41 -14.32
C LEU A 99 -8.20 9.01 -14.55
N ASP A 100 -9.02 8.01 -14.83
CA ASP A 100 -8.59 6.65 -15.16
C ASP A 100 -7.68 6.65 -16.39
N PHE A 101 -8.07 7.36 -17.45
CA PHE A 101 -7.21 7.55 -18.62
C PHE A 101 -5.87 8.21 -18.25
N ARG A 102 -5.89 9.21 -17.37
CA ARG A 102 -4.67 9.86 -16.88
C ARG A 102 -3.79 8.92 -16.06
N VAL A 103 -4.36 8.14 -15.15
CA VAL A 103 -3.65 7.15 -14.32
C VAL A 103 -2.99 6.07 -15.19
N GLN A 104 -3.70 5.58 -16.20
CA GLN A 104 -3.15 4.66 -17.20
C GLN A 104 -1.96 5.27 -17.92
N ASN A 105 -2.06 6.53 -18.35
CA ASN A 105 -0.95 7.23 -19.01
C ASN A 105 0.23 7.48 -18.06
N GLU A 106 -0.04 7.84 -16.81
CA GLU A 106 0.96 7.99 -15.74
C GLU A 106 1.74 6.69 -15.50
N SER A 107 1.02 5.56 -15.37
CA SER A 107 1.62 4.23 -15.18
C SER A 107 2.49 3.83 -16.37
N ASN A 108 2.00 4.00 -17.60
CA ASN A 108 2.76 3.71 -18.81
C ASN A 108 4.01 4.60 -18.92
N ALA A 109 3.89 5.89 -18.64
CA ALA A 109 4.98 6.84 -18.72
C ALA A 109 6.04 6.66 -17.62
N ALA A 110 5.67 6.11 -16.46
CA ALA A 110 6.61 5.86 -15.37
C ALA A 110 7.70 4.84 -15.76
N ILE A 111 7.35 3.85 -16.59
CA ILE A 111 8.22 2.75 -17.04
C ILE A 111 8.88 3.07 -18.40
N ALA A 112 8.27 3.95 -19.19
CA ALA A 112 8.78 4.32 -20.50
C ALA A 112 10.07 5.16 -20.45
N LEU A 113 10.87 5.08 -21.52
CA LEU A 113 11.98 6.02 -21.74
C LEU A 113 11.43 7.42 -22.04
N PRO A 114 12.09 8.50 -21.57
CA PRO A 114 11.67 9.86 -21.85
C PRO A 114 11.63 10.11 -23.37
N GLN A 115 10.52 10.62 -23.86
CA GLN A 115 10.28 10.84 -25.30
C GLN A 115 10.67 12.25 -25.75
N SER A 116 10.93 13.16 -24.81
CA SER A 116 11.30 14.55 -25.10
C SER A 116 12.39 15.08 -24.16
N TRP A 117 13.12 16.10 -24.61
CA TRP A 117 14.11 16.78 -23.76
C TRP A 117 13.48 17.44 -22.53
N SER A 118 12.30 18.05 -22.70
CA SER A 118 11.54 18.66 -21.60
C SER A 118 11.13 17.64 -20.55
N GLU A 119 10.66 16.47 -20.98
CA GLU A 119 10.33 15.37 -20.06
C GLU A 119 11.57 14.86 -19.33
N ARG A 120 12.69 14.70 -20.05
CA ARG A 120 13.97 14.31 -19.43
C ARG A 120 14.45 15.31 -18.38
N GLU A 121 14.25 16.60 -18.62
CA GLU A 121 14.59 17.65 -17.64
C GLU A 121 13.65 17.61 -16.44
N ALA A 122 12.35 17.45 -16.66
CA ALA A 122 11.35 17.33 -15.59
C ALA A 122 11.62 16.11 -14.69
N LEU A 123 12.04 14.98 -15.28
CA LEU A 123 12.44 13.80 -14.53
C LEU A 123 13.73 14.00 -13.75
N ARG A 124 14.73 14.70 -14.31
CA ARG A 124 15.93 15.07 -13.55
C ARG A 124 15.57 15.92 -12.33
N ARG A 125 14.69 16.90 -12.53
CA ARG A 125 14.18 17.73 -11.43
C ARG A 125 13.45 16.91 -10.37
N PHE A 126 12.65 15.94 -10.78
CA PHE A 126 12.00 15.01 -9.85
C PHE A 126 13.03 14.25 -8.99
N GLU A 127 14.06 13.67 -9.62
CA GLU A 127 15.10 12.92 -8.89
C GLU A 127 15.91 13.80 -7.92
N GLU A 128 16.14 15.07 -8.26
CA GLU A 128 16.80 16.04 -7.37
C GLU A 128 16.02 16.28 -6.06
N VAL A 129 14.68 16.35 -6.14
CA VAL A 129 13.84 16.68 -4.98
C VAL A 129 13.23 15.45 -4.31
N ARG A 130 13.46 14.25 -4.85
CA ARG A 130 12.86 12.99 -4.40
C ARG A 130 13.11 12.68 -2.93
N SER A 131 14.33 12.91 -2.44
CA SER A 131 14.65 12.70 -1.01
C SER A 131 13.83 13.63 -0.12
N THR A 132 13.76 14.92 -0.49
CA THR A 132 12.96 15.91 0.23
C THR A 132 11.47 15.57 0.23
N LEU A 133 10.93 15.10 -0.90
CA LEU A 133 9.54 14.61 -0.97
C LEU A 133 9.29 13.47 0.00
N ARG A 134 10.21 12.49 0.07
CA ARG A 134 10.10 11.37 1.00
C ARG A 134 10.05 11.83 2.45
N ASP A 135 10.96 12.73 2.84
CA ASP A 135 11.02 13.25 4.21
C ASP A 135 9.77 14.08 4.56
N ARG A 136 9.23 14.84 3.60
CA ARG A 136 7.97 15.59 3.79
C ARG A 136 6.75 14.66 3.87
N LEU A 137 6.75 13.56 3.13
CA LEU A 137 5.65 12.61 3.11
C LEU A 137 5.41 11.98 4.49
N GLU A 138 6.47 11.58 5.19
CA GLU A 138 6.35 11.04 6.55
C GLU A 138 5.65 12.03 7.49
N ASN A 139 6.02 13.31 7.41
CA ASN A 139 5.38 14.36 8.18
C ASN A 139 3.90 14.54 7.78
N ILE A 140 3.59 14.57 6.48
CA ILE A 140 2.22 14.72 5.98
C ILE A 140 1.32 13.58 6.48
N LEU A 141 1.81 12.33 6.43
CA LEU A 141 1.07 11.17 6.93
C LEU A 141 0.84 11.25 8.44
N ALA A 142 1.81 11.75 9.20
CA ALA A 142 1.65 11.98 10.64
C ALA A 142 0.64 13.09 10.97
N LEU A 143 0.53 14.14 10.13
CA LEU A 143 -0.48 15.20 10.29
C LEU A 143 -1.90 14.72 9.92
N HIS A 144 -2.02 13.71 9.06
CA HIS A 144 -3.29 13.20 8.54
C HIS A 144 -3.43 11.68 8.71
N PRO A 145 -3.39 11.14 9.95
CA PRO A 145 -3.28 9.70 10.20
C PRO A 145 -4.50 8.89 9.75
N SER A 146 -5.67 9.52 9.63
CA SER A 146 -6.93 8.86 9.23
C SER A 146 -7.53 9.43 7.95
N ASP A 147 -6.83 10.32 7.25
CA ASP A 147 -7.37 11.05 6.09
C ASP A 147 -6.36 11.03 4.94
N VAL A 148 -6.36 9.91 4.22
CA VAL A 148 -5.47 9.65 3.07
C VAL A 148 -5.74 10.66 1.94
N VAL A 149 -6.98 11.13 1.80
CA VAL A 149 -7.38 12.10 0.78
C VAL A 149 -6.68 13.43 1.02
N LYS A 150 -6.79 13.98 2.25
CA LYS A 150 -6.08 15.22 2.60
C LYS A 150 -4.56 15.06 2.55
N ALA A 151 -4.05 13.91 3.01
CA ALA A 151 -2.61 13.61 2.91
C ALA A 151 -2.14 13.65 1.45
N ARG A 152 -2.88 13.02 0.52
CA ARG A 152 -2.54 13.01 -0.90
C ARG A 152 -2.58 14.41 -1.50
N MET A 153 -3.60 15.20 -1.18
CA MET A 153 -3.71 16.59 -1.67
C MET A 153 -2.56 17.46 -1.16
N ALA A 154 -2.20 17.33 0.12
CA ALA A 154 -1.05 18.03 0.70
C ALA A 154 0.25 17.60 0.01
N PHE A 155 0.43 16.31 -0.25
CA PHE A 155 1.61 15.80 -0.93
C PHE A 155 1.72 16.25 -2.40
N GLU A 156 0.60 16.31 -3.13
CA GLU A 156 0.57 16.94 -4.46
C GLU A 156 0.98 18.42 -4.40
N GLN A 157 0.52 19.14 -3.38
CA GLN A 157 0.87 20.54 -3.20
C GLN A 157 2.36 20.72 -2.94
N GLU A 158 2.96 19.87 -2.11
CA GLU A 158 4.41 19.83 -1.89
C GLU A 158 5.19 19.58 -3.18
N GLY A 159 4.70 18.69 -4.04
CA GLY A 159 5.27 18.48 -5.37
C GLY A 159 5.25 19.75 -6.23
N ARG A 160 4.13 20.49 -6.23
CA ARG A 160 3.99 21.77 -6.94
C ARG A 160 4.92 22.84 -6.37
N ASP A 161 5.04 22.92 -5.05
CA ASP A 161 5.89 23.89 -4.36
C ASP A 161 7.39 23.66 -4.62
N LEU A 162 7.78 22.41 -4.90
CA LEU A 162 9.14 22.04 -5.33
C LEU A 162 9.40 22.26 -6.83
N ASN A 163 8.44 22.85 -7.54
CA ASN A 163 8.43 23.13 -8.98
C ASN A 163 8.41 21.87 -9.85
N LEU A 164 7.68 20.83 -9.43
CA LEU A 164 7.39 19.70 -10.29
C LEU A 164 6.21 19.98 -11.21
N ASP A 165 6.39 19.66 -12.49
CA ASP A 165 5.32 19.79 -13.48
C ASP A 165 4.46 18.51 -13.49
N LEU A 166 3.39 18.51 -12.70
CA LEU A 166 2.44 17.38 -12.60
C LEU A 166 1.57 17.22 -13.85
N ARG A 167 1.72 18.06 -14.88
CA ARG A 167 1.10 17.84 -16.19
C ARG A 167 1.86 16.80 -17.01
N VAL A 168 3.14 16.56 -16.68
CA VAL A 168 3.96 15.54 -17.31
C VAL A 168 3.62 14.18 -16.69
N PRO A 169 3.07 13.21 -17.43
CA PRO A 169 2.58 11.95 -16.87
C PRO A 169 3.67 11.15 -16.14
N SER A 170 4.90 11.15 -16.63
CA SER A 170 6.02 10.45 -16.00
C SER A 170 6.45 11.06 -14.66
N VAL A 171 6.23 12.36 -14.44
CA VAL A 171 6.48 13.03 -13.15
C VAL A 171 5.30 12.82 -12.20
N SER A 172 4.07 13.05 -12.68
CA SER A 172 2.83 12.83 -11.91
C SER A 172 2.75 11.39 -11.41
N GLY A 173 2.96 10.41 -12.30
CA GLY A 173 2.95 9.00 -11.95
C GLY A 173 4.00 8.61 -10.91
N ARG A 174 5.22 9.14 -11.00
CA ARG A 174 6.26 8.89 -9.98
C ARG A 174 5.93 9.53 -8.62
N LEU A 175 5.33 10.72 -8.62
CA LEU A 175 4.86 11.35 -7.39
C LEU A 175 3.79 10.49 -6.73
N HIS A 176 2.77 10.07 -7.48
CA HIS A 176 1.70 9.23 -6.95
C HIS A 176 2.19 7.86 -6.50
N ALA A 177 3.04 7.19 -7.29
CA ALA A 177 3.64 5.93 -6.91
C ALA A 177 4.48 6.05 -5.61
N LEU A 178 5.17 7.18 -5.39
CA LEU A 178 5.88 7.40 -4.15
C LEU A 178 4.93 7.52 -2.95
N PHE A 179 3.79 8.21 -3.11
CA PHE A 179 2.76 8.27 -2.07
C PHE A 179 2.16 6.88 -1.78
N ASP A 180 1.72 6.19 -2.82
CA ASP A 180 1.02 4.90 -2.70
C ASP A 180 1.91 3.84 -2.06
N LEU A 181 3.19 3.79 -2.46
CA LEU A 181 4.16 2.88 -1.87
C LEU A 181 4.37 3.14 -0.36
N HIS A 182 4.34 4.40 0.10
CA HIS A 182 4.48 4.68 1.53
C HIS A 182 3.25 4.30 2.33
N ILE A 183 2.06 4.46 1.76
CA ILE A 183 0.82 3.96 2.38
C ILE A 183 0.90 2.44 2.51
N GLU A 184 1.22 1.73 1.43
CA GLU A 184 1.35 0.27 1.43
C GLU A 184 2.43 -0.22 2.42
N ILE A 185 3.58 0.46 2.49
CA ILE A 185 4.63 0.16 3.47
C ILE A 185 4.12 0.41 4.88
N ALA A 186 3.43 1.52 5.15
CA ALA A 186 2.90 1.83 6.48
C ALA A 186 1.86 0.80 6.92
N GLU A 187 0.96 0.39 6.03
CA GLU A 187 -0.02 -0.67 6.29
C GLU A 187 0.65 -2.02 6.54
N SER A 188 1.65 -2.38 5.71
CA SER A 188 2.44 -3.59 5.91
C SER A 188 3.22 -3.55 7.22
N GLN A 189 3.85 -2.43 7.57
CA GLN A 189 4.53 -2.27 8.86
C GLN A 189 3.57 -2.39 10.04
N ALA A 190 2.35 -1.85 9.93
CA ALA A 190 1.33 -2.03 10.95
C ALA A 190 0.91 -3.51 11.11
N LEU A 191 0.85 -4.27 10.02
CA LEU A 191 0.60 -5.72 10.05
C LEU A 191 1.78 -6.52 10.63
N HIS A 192 3.01 -6.03 10.41
CA HIS A 192 4.24 -6.65 10.89
C HIS A 192 4.74 -6.08 12.22
N ASP A 193 3.94 -5.24 12.89
CA ASP A 193 4.26 -4.74 14.22
C ASP A 193 4.35 -5.94 15.19
N PRO A 194 5.50 -6.16 15.85
CA PRO A 194 5.68 -7.27 16.78
C PRO A 194 4.61 -7.29 17.88
N VAL A 195 4.11 -6.13 18.31
CA VAL A 195 3.04 -6.03 19.33
C VAL A 195 1.71 -6.54 18.76
N VAL A 196 1.36 -6.18 17.53
CA VAL A 196 0.14 -6.64 16.87
C VAL A 196 0.19 -8.14 16.65
N GLN A 197 1.31 -8.66 16.14
CA GLN A 197 1.49 -10.10 15.92
C GLN A 197 1.44 -10.90 17.22
N ARG A 198 2.03 -10.38 18.30
CA ARG A 198 1.96 -10.97 19.65
C ARG A 198 0.53 -11.10 20.12
N ARG A 199 -0.24 -10.00 20.04
CA ARG A 199 -1.66 -10.00 20.40
C ARG A 199 -2.43 -10.99 19.55
N GLN A 200 -2.23 -11.03 18.23
CA GLN A 200 -2.88 -12.02 17.37
C GLN A 200 -2.54 -13.48 17.76
N ARG A 201 -1.29 -13.78 18.15
CA ARG A 201 -0.90 -15.09 18.67
C ARG A 201 -1.62 -15.43 19.97
N MET A 202 -1.67 -14.52 20.93
CA MET A 202 -2.40 -14.72 22.18
C MET A 202 -3.90 -14.94 21.94
N MET A 203 -4.49 -14.15 21.05
CA MET A 203 -5.91 -14.23 20.70
C MET A 203 -6.27 -15.57 20.05
N ARG A 204 -5.40 -16.11 19.18
CA ARG A 204 -5.55 -17.46 18.64
C ARG A 204 -5.59 -18.53 19.72
N ILE A 205 -4.84 -18.35 20.82
CA ILE A 205 -4.80 -19.31 21.93
C ILE A 205 -6.01 -19.16 22.84
N LEU A 206 -6.38 -17.92 23.19
CA LEU A 206 -7.55 -17.65 24.03
C LEU A 206 -8.83 -18.17 23.37
N HIS A 207 -9.04 -17.88 22.08
CA HIS A 207 -10.24 -18.28 21.34
C HIS A 207 -10.20 -19.74 20.85
N ARG A 208 -9.12 -20.48 21.11
CA ARG A 208 -8.99 -21.86 20.65
C ARG A 208 -10.05 -22.76 21.29
N GLY A 209 -10.92 -23.32 20.46
CA GLY A 209 -12.00 -24.19 20.93
C GLY A 209 -13.09 -23.45 21.71
N ALA A 210 -13.18 -22.12 21.58
CA ALA A 210 -14.19 -21.29 22.28
C ALA A 210 -15.64 -21.73 22.03
N ILE A 211 -15.91 -22.42 20.92
CA ILE A 211 -17.20 -23.03 20.60
C ILE A 211 -17.65 -24.04 21.66
N HIS A 212 -16.70 -24.75 22.28
CA HIS A 212 -16.96 -25.77 23.31
C HIS A 212 -16.91 -25.22 24.74
N MET A 213 -16.60 -23.93 24.90
CA MET A 213 -16.48 -23.29 26.21
C MET A 213 -17.84 -22.83 26.71
N ALA A 214 -17.98 -22.74 28.03
CA ALA A 214 -19.18 -22.21 28.64
C ALA A 214 -19.31 -20.69 28.36
N GLU A 215 -20.54 -20.18 28.36
CA GLU A 215 -20.80 -18.77 28.00
C GLU A 215 -20.07 -17.78 28.90
N ASN A 216 -19.98 -18.07 30.20
CA ASN A 216 -19.21 -17.28 31.17
C ASN A 216 -17.71 -17.20 30.81
N GLU A 217 -17.13 -18.30 30.31
CA GLU A 217 -15.73 -18.36 29.93
C GLU A 217 -15.48 -17.58 28.63
N ARG A 218 -16.40 -17.67 27.66
CA ARG A 218 -16.38 -16.85 26.44
C ARG A 218 -16.45 -15.36 26.76
N MET A 219 -17.38 -14.96 27.64
CA MET A 219 -17.48 -13.57 28.10
C MET A 219 -16.20 -13.10 28.80
N THR A 220 -15.52 -13.99 29.52
CA THR A 220 -14.24 -13.68 30.17
C THR A 220 -13.13 -13.47 29.15
N ILE A 221 -13.09 -14.27 28.08
CA ILE A 221 -12.17 -14.07 26.94
C ILE A 221 -12.45 -12.73 26.25
N GLU A 222 -13.72 -12.40 25.94
CA GLU A 222 -14.05 -11.13 25.30
C GLU A 222 -13.64 -9.91 26.16
N ARG A 223 -13.77 -10.01 27.48
CA ARG A 223 -13.32 -8.97 28.40
C ARG A 223 -11.80 -8.86 28.44
N LEU A 224 -11.08 -9.98 28.38
CA LEU A 224 -9.62 -10.02 28.29
C LEU A 224 -9.12 -9.45 26.96
N GLU A 225 -9.78 -9.78 25.85
CA GLU A 225 -9.52 -9.24 24.51
C GLU A 225 -9.59 -7.71 24.49
N ARG A 226 -10.66 -7.13 25.03
CA ARG A 226 -10.82 -5.67 25.10
C ARG A 226 -9.76 -4.99 25.97
N ASN A 227 -9.14 -5.73 26.90
CA ASN A 227 -8.15 -5.22 27.85
C ASN A 227 -6.79 -5.91 27.70
N ILE A 228 -6.46 -6.39 26.50
CA ILE A 228 -5.26 -7.20 26.27
C ILE A 228 -3.97 -6.45 26.64
N ALA A 229 -3.94 -5.13 26.40
CA ALA A 229 -2.81 -4.27 26.77
C ALA A 229 -2.54 -4.28 28.28
N SER A 230 -3.59 -4.21 29.12
CA SER A 230 -3.42 -4.28 30.57
C SER A 230 -2.99 -5.66 31.06
N PHE A 231 -3.38 -6.71 30.35
CA PHE A 231 -2.87 -8.06 30.62
C PHE A 231 -1.38 -8.18 30.27
N GLU A 232 -0.95 -7.60 29.14
CA GLU A 232 0.46 -7.54 28.75
C GLU A 232 1.32 -6.84 29.80
N GLU A 233 0.92 -5.64 30.23
CA GLU A 233 1.60 -4.87 31.27
C GLU A 233 1.71 -5.64 32.60
N LEU A 234 0.64 -6.34 32.99
CA LEU A 234 0.60 -7.15 34.20
C LEU A 234 1.60 -8.31 34.12
N VAL A 235 1.59 -9.06 33.01
CA VAL A 235 2.51 -10.18 32.83
C VAL A 235 3.94 -9.70 32.78
N GLN A 236 4.21 -8.61 32.05
CA GLN A 236 5.53 -7.98 31.99
C GLN A 236 6.02 -7.58 33.38
N THR A 237 5.18 -6.91 34.18
CA THR A 237 5.55 -6.49 35.55
C THR A 237 5.90 -7.69 36.44
N ILE A 238 5.13 -8.79 36.33
CA ILE A 238 5.38 -10.00 37.11
C ILE A 238 6.71 -10.65 36.69
N LEU A 239 6.98 -10.74 35.39
CA LEU A 239 8.22 -11.30 34.85
C LEU A 239 9.44 -10.43 35.15
N GLU A 240 9.32 -9.10 35.09
CA GLU A 240 10.39 -8.16 35.47
C GLU A 240 10.77 -8.28 36.95
N SER A 241 9.80 -8.59 37.81
CA SER A 241 10.03 -8.80 39.25
C SER A 241 10.59 -10.18 39.59
N GLY A 242 10.55 -11.12 38.65
CA GLY A 242 11.02 -12.49 38.82
C GLY A 242 12.48 -12.64 38.38
N GLU A 243 13.35 -13.13 39.28
CA GLU A 243 14.77 -13.32 38.95
C GLU A 243 15.01 -14.54 38.04
N GLU A 244 14.16 -15.57 38.07
CA GLU A 244 14.33 -16.81 37.29
C GLU A 244 13.01 -17.36 36.72
N GLY A 245 12.81 -17.22 35.41
CA GLY A 245 11.83 -17.99 34.63
C GLY A 245 10.36 -17.68 34.93
N PHE A 246 9.43 -18.49 34.39
CA PHE A 246 7.97 -18.40 34.58
C PHE A 246 7.47 -19.60 35.38
N ASP A 247 7.88 -19.63 36.65
CA ASP A 247 7.63 -20.74 37.58
C ASP A 247 6.18 -20.76 38.11
N GLU A 248 5.86 -21.78 38.91
CA GLU A 248 4.50 -21.96 39.45
C GLU A 248 4.07 -20.80 40.37
N ALA A 249 5.02 -20.11 41.02
CA ALA A 249 4.74 -18.94 41.85
C ALA A 249 4.29 -17.74 41.00
N GLN A 250 5.01 -17.45 39.91
CA GLN A 250 4.63 -16.39 38.98
C GLN A 250 3.34 -16.70 38.22
N GLN A 251 3.15 -17.96 37.81
CA GLN A 251 1.89 -18.41 37.22
C GLN A 251 0.71 -18.19 38.17
N ALA A 252 0.89 -18.52 39.46
CA ALA A 252 -0.13 -18.28 40.48
C ALA A 252 -0.40 -16.78 40.69
N LEU A 253 0.63 -15.91 40.61
CA LEU A 253 0.46 -14.46 40.69
C LEU A 253 -0.38 -13.92 39.53
N VAL A 254 -0.11 -14.33 38.29
CA VAL A 254 -0.90 -13.91 37.11
C VAL A 254 -2.38 -14.25 37.31
N ILE A 255 -2.69 -15.49 37.71
CA ILE A 255 -4.07 -15.94 37.95
C ILE A 255 -4.72 -15.15 39.09
N ARG A 256 -4.03 -15.01 40.23
CA ARG A 256 -4.56 -14.30 41.40
C ARG A 256 -4.83 -12.82 41.12
N PHE A 257 -3.98 -12.16 40.34
CA PHE A 257 -4.22 -10.78 39.94
C PHE A 257 -5.44 -10.65 39.03
N LEU A 258 -5.60 -11.55 38.06
CA LEU A 258 -6.78 -11.55 37.19
C LEU A 258 -8.08 -11.83 37.97
N GLU A 259 -8.05 -12.79 38.90
CA GLU A 259 -9.17 -13.03 39.83
C GLU A 259 -9.49 -11.78 40.67
N SER A 260 -8.47 -11.08 41.17
CA SER A 260 -8.67 -9.84 41.95
C SER A 260 -9.32 -8.71 41.14
N LYS A 261 -9.14 -8.71 39.83
CA LYS A 261 -9.78 -7.79 38.88
C LYS A 261 -11.18 -8.26 38.44
N GLY A 262 -11.65 -9.40 38.94
CA GLY A 262 -12.97 -9.95 38.63
C GLY A 262 -13.02 -10.70 37.30
N TYR A 263 -11.91 -11.29 36.86
CA TYR A 263 -11.89 -12.27 35.78
C TYR A 263 -11.94 -13.68 36.36
N ASP A 264 -12.88 -14.51 35.87
CA ASP A 264 -12.99 -15.92 36.27
C ASP A 264 -12.09 -16.79 35.38
N VAL A 265 -10.78 -16.74 35.65
CA VAL A 265 -9.75 -17.40 34.82
C VAL A 265 -9.27 -18.73 35.38
N ASN A 266 -9.67 -19.08 36.59
CA ASN A 266 -9.21 -20.27 37.29
C ASN A 266 -10.12 -21.49 37.04
N THR A 267 -10.53 -21.65 35.78
CA THR A 267 -11.24 -22.83 35.30
C THR A 267 -10.27 -23.79 34.62
N ALA A 268 -10.68 -25.05 34.46
CA ALA A 268 -9.86 -26.05 33.78
C ALA A 268 -9.54 -25.67 32.32
N GLU A 269 -10.42 -24.89 31.69
CA GLU A 269 -10.27 -24.44 30.31
C GLU A 269 -9.48 -23.13 30.21
N LEU A 270 -9.81 -22.11 31.02
CA LEU A 270 -9.18 -20.78 30.88
C LEU A 270 -7.77 -20.73 31.46
N ARG A 271 -7.53 -21.40 32.59
CA ARG A 271 -6.24 -21.31 33.29
C ARG A 271 -5.06 -21.71 32.39
N PRO A 272 -5.08 -22.86 31.69
CA PRO A 272 -3.99 -23.23 30.79
C PRO A 272 -3.79 -22.24 29.64
N ARG A 273 -4.87 -21.66 29.09
CA ARG A 273 -4.80 -20.70 27.98
C ARG A 273 -4.20 -19.37 28.41
N VAL A 274 -4.63 -18.85 29.56
CA VAL A 274 -4.11 -17.60 30.13
C VAL A 274 -2.62 -17.74 30.47
N LEU A 275 -2.22 -18.87 31.07
CA LEU A 275 -0.81 -19.15 31.37
C LEU A 275 0.03 -19.34 30.09
N ALA A 276 -0.50 -20.01 29.06
CA ALA A 276 0.18 -20.12 27.77
C ALA A 276 0.36 -18.73 27.10
N CYS A 277 -0.64 -17.85 27.18
CA CYS A 277 -0.51 -16.48 26.68
C CYS A 277 0.56 -15.70 27.45
N ALA A 278 0.58 -15.81 28.78
CA ALA A 278 1.61 -15.19 29.61
C ALA A 278 3.02 -15.74 29.30
N GLY A 279 3.14 -17.04 29.03
CA GLY A 279 4.39 -17.66 28.60
C GLY A 279 4.88 -17.16 27.24
N ILE A 280 3.97 -16.95 26.28
CA ILE A 280 4.32 -16.36 24.98
C ILE A 280 4.81 -14.93 25.14
N LEU A 281 4.14 -14.13 25.97
CA LEU A 281 4.59 -12.78 26.30
C LEU A 281 6.01 -12.81 26.88
N GLY A 282 6.28 -13.70 27.84
CA GLY A 282 7.60 -13.80 28.45
C GLY A 282 8.68 -14.29 27.49
N ALA A 283 8.35 -15.23 26.59
CA ALA A 283 9.29 -15.69 25.58
C ALA A 283 9.63 -14.60 24.55
N GLU A 284 8.64 -13.82 24.13
CA GLU A 284 8.84 -12.73 23.16
C GLU A 284 9.55 -11.52 23.76
N LEU A 285 9.34 -11.24 25.04
CA LEU A 285 10.06 -10.19 25.77
C LEU A 285 11.48 -10.62 26.18
N GLY A 286 11.86 -11.89 25.95
CA GLY A 286 13.18 -12.43 26.26
C GLY A 286 13.37 -12.84 27.72
N TYR A 287 12.30 -12.86 28.52
CA TYR A 287 12.33 -13.34 29.90
C TYR A 287 12.34 -14.87 30.00
N LEU A 288 11.86 -15.57 28.95
CA LEU A 288 11.69 -17.02 28.93
C LEU A 288 12.27 -17.66 27.67
N SER A 289 12.69 -18.91 27.78
CA SER A 289 12.94 -19.73 26.60
C SER A 289 11.62 -20.29 26.03
N PRO A 290 11.49 -20.50 24.70
CA PRO A 290 10.27 -21.09 24.13
C PRO A 290 9.93 -22.49 24.70
N SER A 291 10.90 -23.20 25.28
CA SER A 291 10.72 -24.47 25.99
C SER A 291 10.02 -24.35 27.35
N GLU A 292 10.00 -23.17 27.95
CA GLU A 292 9.39 -22.90 29.27
C GLU A 292 7.91 -22.48 29.17
N ILE A 293 7.37 -22.33 27.96
CA ILE A 293 5.97 -21.96 27.76
C ILE A 293 5.07 -23.10 28.28
N PRO A 294 4.16 -22.84 29.24
CA PRO A 294 3.24 -23.85 29.74
C PRO A 294 2.40 -24.43 28.60
N ARG A 295 2.49 -25.76 28.43
CA ARG A 295 1.74 -26.45 27.38
C ARG A 295 0.26 -26.54 27.77
N ILE A 296 -0.60 -26.22 26.81
CA ILE A 296 -2.03 -26.55 26.91
C ILE A 296 -2.13 -28.08 26.95
N ALA A 297 -2.91 -28.62 27.89
CA ALA A 297 -2.97 -30.06 28.14
C ALA A 297 -3.24 -30.88 26.85
N PRO A 298 -2.61 -32.07 26.70
CA PRO A 298 -2.77 -32.92 25.52
C PRO A 298 -4.20 -33.50 25.49
N GLY A 299 -4.98 -33.02 24.53
CA GLY A 299 -6.42 -33.30 24.38
C GLY A 299 -7.10 -32.27 23.47
N VAL A 300 -6.47 -31.10 23.32
CA VAL A 300 -6.70 -30.15 22.23
C VAL A 300 -5.56 -30.34 21.23
N LEU A 301 -5.85 -31.00 20.09
CA LEU A 301 -4.88 -31.33 19.03
C LEU A 301 -4.11 -30.09 18.55
N VAL A 302 -2.92 -29.86 19.09
CA VAL A 302 -1.81 -29.15 18.44
C VAL A 302 -1.26 -30.15 17.44
N THR A 303 -1.40 -29.90 16.15
CA THR A 303 -0.59 -30.67 15.20
C THR A 303 0.85 -30.23 15.42
N GLU A 304 1.77 -31.18 15.58
CA GLU A 304 3.21 -30.93 15.79
C GLU A 304 3.78 -29.93 14.74
N THR A 305 3.14 -29.85 13.57
CA THR A 305 3.42 -28.90 12.49
C THR A 305 3.28 -27.42 12.88
N GLU A 306 2.38 -27.04 13.80
CA GLU A 306 2.20 -25.63 14.19
C GLU A 306 3.29 -25.17 15.16
N VAL A 307 3.75 -26.07 16.04
CA VAL A 307 4.89 -25.80 16.92
C VAL A 307 6.17 -25.75 16.10
N ASP A 308 6.35 -26.64 15.13
CA ASP A 308 7.48 -26.59 14.22
C ASP A 308 7.47 -25.34 13.33
N ALA A 309 6.30 -24.87 12.89
CA ALA A 309 6.18 -23.60 12.17
C ALA A 309 6.60 -22.40 13.05
N ILE A 310 6.15 -22.37 14.31
CA ILE A 310 6.53 -21.34 15.29
C ILE A 310 8.04 -21.41 15.60
N VAL A 311 8.60 -22.61 15.74
CA VAL A 311 10.05 -22.82 15.95
C VAL A 311 10.85 -22.42 14.72
N THR A 312 10.31 -22.64 13.51
CA THR A 312 10.95 -22.23 12.25
C THR A 312 10.94 -20.71 12.09
N GLU A 313 9.83 -20.05 12.41
CA GLU A 313 9.74 -18.58 12.45
C GLU A 313 10.63 -17.99 13.53
N LEU A 314 10.65 -18.54 14.75
CA LEU A 314 11.57 -18.11 15.82
C LEU A 314 13.04 -18.31 15.44
N LYS A 315 13.39 -19.38 14.73
CA LYS A 315 14.75 -19.60 14.20
C LYS A 315 15.08 -18.60 13.10
N ALA A 316 14.14 -18.26 12.22
CA ALA A 316 14.33 -17.25 11.17
C ALA A 316 14.50 -15.85 11.78
N LEU A 317 13.74 -15.53 12.82
CA LEU A 317 13.85 -14.28 13.57
C LEU A 317 15.17 -14.24 14.36
N ALA A 318 15.56 -15.33 15.02
CA ALA A 318 16.86 -15.40 15.70
C ALA A 318 18.05 -15.30 14.72
N ALA A 319 17.89 -15.77 13.48
CA ALA A 319 18.89 -15.61 12.43
C ALA A 319 19.00 -14.15 11.94
N SER A 320 17.90 -13.39 11.91
CA SER A 320 17.94 -11.96 11.57
C SER A 320 18.54 -11.08 12.67
N PHE A 321 18.59 -11.56 13.92
CA PHE A 321 19.25 -10.88 15.04
C PHE A 321 20.70 -11.31 15.30
N LYS A 322 21.20 -12.38 14.65
CA LYS A 322 22.64 -12.70 14.67
C LYS A 322 23.37 -11.76 13.72
N PRO A 323 24.30 -10.91 14.17
CA PRO A 323 25.29 -10.34 13.26
C PRO A 323 26.05 -11.52 12.64
N GLU A 324 26.29 -11.48 11.32
CA GLU A 324 27.07 -12.50 10.60
C GLU A 324 28.37 -12.78 11.34
N SER A 325 28.39 -13.83 12.16
CA SER A 325 29.63 -14.37 12.66
C SER A 325 30.32 -14.95 11.44
N THR A 326 31.42 -14.32 11.04
CA THR A 326 32.33 -14.76 10.00
C THR A 326 32.86 -16.16 10.36
N GLN A 327 32.09 -17.18 10.06
CA GLN A 327 32.55 -18.55 9.95
C GLN A 327 32.31 -18.92 8.50
N ALA A 328 33.41 -18.86 7.74
CA ALA A 328 33.47 -19.28 6.36
C ALA A 328 32.96 -20.72 6.23
N PRO A 329 31.97 -20.99 5.37
CA PRO A 329 31.82 -22.30 4.78
C PRO A 329 32.88 -22.45 3.68
N GLU A 330 33.61 -23.55 3.72
CA GLU A 330 34.45 -24.03 2.62
C GLU A 330 33.54 -24.32 1.41
N ASP A 331 33.56 -23.44 0.40
CA ASP A 331 33.04 -23.73 -0.94
C ASP A 331 33.98 -23.11 -2.00
N GLU A 332 35.16 -23.71 -2.15
CA GLU A 332 36.20 -23.30 -3.14
C GLU A 332 35.89 -23.72 -4.60
N ALA A 333 34.69 -24.25 -4.91
CA ALA A 333 34.40 -24.77 -6.25
C ALA A 333 33.59 -23.82 -7.16
N GLU A 334 32.70 -22.96 -6.65
CA GLU A 334 31.80 -22.13 -7.50
C GLU A 334 32.38 -20.74 -7.85
N VAL A 335 33.38 -20.25 -7.10
CA VAL A 335 33.98 -18.93 -7.37
C VAL A 335 34.89 -18.95 -8.61
N ALA A 336 35.42 -20.11 -8.99
CA ALA A 336 36.30 -20.24 -10.15
C ALA A 336 35.56 -20.07 -11.49
N GLU A 337 34.30 -20.51 -11.59
CA GLU A 337 33.51 -20.42 -12.83
C GLU A 337 33.00 -19.00 -13.08
N SER A 338 32.53 -18.30 -12.02
CA SER A 338 32.08 -16.91 -12.13
C SER A 338 33.20 -15.90 -12.43
N VAL A 339 34.42 -16.15 -11.93
CA VAL A 339 35.60 -15.33 -12.25
C VAL A 339 36.11 -15.61 -13.67
N ALA A 340 36.02 -16.84 -14.16
CA ALA A 340 36.38 -17.18 -15.55
C ALA A 340 35.45 -16.49 -16.56
N ASP A 341 34.13 -16.53 -16.34
CA ASP A 341 33.14 -15.88 -17.21
C ASP A 341 33.25 -14.35 -17.19
N ALA A 342 33.55 -13.76 -16.02
CA ALA A 342 33.80 -12.32 -15.91
C ALA A 342 35.09 -11.90 -16.65
N SER A 343 36.14 -12.74 -16.61
CA SER A 343 37.40 -12.51 -17.32
C SER A 343 37.24 -12.62 -18.84
N ASP A 344 36.47 -13.61 -19.34
CA ASP A 344 36.18 -13.78 -20.76
C ASP A 344 35.31 -12.63 -21.32
N SER A 345 34.38 -12.11 -20.52
CA SER A 345 33.59 -10.92 -20.87
C SER A 345 34.48 -9.67 -20.97
N LEU A 346 35.41 -9.47 -20.02
CA LEU A 346 36.39 -8.38 -20.06
C LEU A 346 37.35 -8.49 -21.25
N ALA A 347 37.81 -9.69 -21.61
CA ALA A 347 38.64 -9.91 -22.79
C ALA A 347 37.90 -9.58 -24.09
N ARG A 348 36.61 -9.93 -24.20
CA ARG A 348 35.78 -9.54 -25.36
C ARG A 348 35.52 -8.04 -25.45
N VAL A 349 35.31 -7.37 -24.32
CA VAL A 349 35.11 -5.90 -24.30
C VAL A 349 36.40 -5.19 -24.69
N ARG A 350 37.56 -5.64 -24.17
CA ARG A 350 38.86 -5.08 -24.52
C ARG A 350 39.19 -5.24 -26.01
N GLY A 351 38.92 -6.41 -26.60
CA GLY A 351 39.10 -6.63 -28.03
C GLY A 351 38.17 -5.78 -28.92
N LYS A 352 37.01 -5.35 -28.42
CA LYS A 352 36.14 -4.39 -29.12
C LYS A 352 36.71 -2.97 -29.05
N ILE A 353 37.28 -2.57 -27.92
CA ILE A 353 37.93 -1.27 -27.74
C ILE A 353 39.17 -1.16 -28.64
N ASP A 354 40.02 -2.19 -28.68
CA ASP A 354 41.21 -2.20 -29.54
C ASP A 354 40.84 -2.10 -31.04
N ARG A 355 39.71 -2.71 -31.45
CA ARG A 355 39.17 -2.58 -32.82
C ARG A 355 38.64 -1.19 -33.13
N VAL A 356 38.06 -0.51 -32.14
CA VAL A 356 37.61 0.88 -32.28
C VAL A 356 38.82 1.81 -32.39
N ASP A 357 39.87 1.58 -31.59
CA ASP A 357 41.11 2.35 -31.67
C ASP A 357 41.85 2.13 -32.99
N GLU A 358 41.83 0.92 -33.56
CA GLU A 358 42.40 0.66 -34.89
C GLU A 358 41.60 1.35 -36.01
N LEU A 359 40.27 1.44 -35.88
CA LEU A 359 39.42 2.20 -36.82
C LEU A 359 39.64 3.71 -36.69
N LEU A 360 39.81 4.23 -35.48
CA LEU A 360 40.11 5.64 -35.23
C LEU A 360 41.49 6.03 -35.76
N ASN A 361 42.50 5.16 -35.59
CA ASN A 361 43.83 5.38 -36.16
C ASN A 361 43.85 5.33 -37.69
N ARG A 362 42.95 4.56 -38.33
CA ARG A 362 42.78 4.57 -39.79
C ARG A 362 42.04 5.79 -40.33
N LEU A 363 41.27 6.49 -39.48
CA LEU A 363 40.56 7.72 -39.86
C LEU A 363 41.39 8.99 -39.62
N ASN A 364 42.40 8.93 -38.75
CA ASN A 364 43.32 10.02 -38.43
C ASN A 364 44.69 9.93 -39.14
N GLY A 365 44.83 9.01 -40.11
CA GLY A 365 46.03 8.82 -40.95
C GLY A 365 45.81 9.22 -42.40
#